data_AF-A0A3D1I2H6-F1
#
_entry.id   AF-A0A3D1I2H6-F1
#
_cell.length_a   1.000
_cell.length_b   1.000
_cell.length_c   1.000
_cell.angle_alpha   90.00
_cell.angle_beta   90.00
_cell.angle_gamma   90.00
#
_symmetry.space_group_name_H-M   'P 1'
#
loop_
_entity.id
_entity.type
_entity.pdbx_description
1 polymer ?
#
loop_
_entity_poly.entity_id
_entity_poly.type
_entity_poly.pdbx_seq_one_letter_code
_entity_poly.pdbx_strand_id
1 'polypeptide(L)' 'MTVKPIKLSPKRGNHGHITSYTINIGSAEARECGFTEAGVQLEKVVALDRKEIIIRIKNE' A
#
# COMPACT_ATOMS: atom_id res chain seq x y z
N MET A 1 0.60 -8.01 -15.01
CA MET A 1 0.97 -8.12 -13.58
C MET A 1 2.48 -8.06 -13.49
N THR A 2 3.02 -7.09 -12.76
CA THR A 2 4.47 -6.90 -12.61
C THR A 2 4.83 -7.04 -11.14
N VAL A 3 5.84 -7.85 -10.83
CA VAL A 3 6.32 -8.04 -9.46
C VAL A 3 7.64 -7.29 -9.30
N LYS A 4 7.72 -6.41 -8.31
CA LYS A 4 8.94 -5.69 -7.95
C LYS A 4 9.30 -6.04 -6.50
N PRO A 5 10.59 -6.24 -6.17
CA PRO A 5 11.00 -6.33 -4.78
C PRO A 5 10.73 -4.98 -4.09
N ILE A 6 10.19 -5.04 -2.87
CA ILE A 6 9.94 -3.86 -2.05
C ILE A 6 10.60 -4.01 -0.68
N LYS A 7 10.79 -2.89 0.02
CA LYS A 7 11.25 -2.85 1.40
C LYS A 7 10.22 -2.15 2.27
N LEU A 8 9.81 -2.82 3.35
CA LEU A 8 9.02 -2.21 4.40
C LEU A 8 9.91 -1.26 5.22
N SER A 9 9.47 -0.02 5.39
CA SER A 9 10.11 0.94 6.28
C SER A 9 9.42 0.92 7.64
N PRO A 10 10.06 0.44 8.72
CA PRO A 10 9.42 0.36 10.02
C PRO A 10 9.19 1.76 10.60
N LYS A 11 8.02 1.97 11.19
CA LYS A 11 7.69 3.12 12.02
C LYS A 11 7.64 2.67 13.47
N ARG A 12 8.38 3.37 14.33
CA ARG A 12 8.46 3.07 15.75
C ARG A 12 7.61 4.06 16.53
N GLY A 13 6.84 3.54 17.48
CA GLY A 13 6.08 4.35 18.43
C GLY A 13 6.93 4.74 19.65
N ASN A 14 6.27 5.36 20.64
CA ASN A 14 6.89 5.57 21.95
C ASN A 14 7.33 4.22 22.54
N HIS A 15 8.47 4.21 23.23
CA HIS A 15 9.17 3.01 23.74
C HIS A 15 9.86 2.12 22.69
N GLY A 16 10.00 2.58 21.44
CA GLY A 16 10.90 1.96 20.46
C GLY A 16 10.36 0.71 19.75
N HIS A 17 9.16 0.24 20.08
CA HIS A 17 8.50 -0.85 19.38
C HIS A 17 8.02 -0.43 17.98
N ILE A 18 8.07 -1.36 17.02
CA ILE A 18 7.52 -1.15 15.68
C ILE A 18 5.99 -1.18 15.79
N THR A 19 5.34 -0.09 15.40
CA THR A 19 3.87 0.05 15.46
C THR A 19 3.23 -0.07 14.08
N SER A 20 3.97 0.24 13.01
CA SER A 20 3.52 0.08 11.64
C SER A 20 4.69 0.02 10.66
N TYR A 21 4.37 -0.28 9.39
CA TYR A 21 5.31 -0.20 8.28
C TYR A 21 4.76 0.71 7.20
N THR A 22 5.63 1.42 6.50
CA THR A 22 5.29 2.18 5.30
C THR A 22 5.99 1.58 4.09
N ILE A 23 5.31 1.62 2.94
CA ILE A 23 5.88 1.32 1.62
C ILE A 23 5.81 2.57 0.77
N ASN A 24 6.76 2.70 -0.15
CA ASN A 24 6.71 3.75 -1.17
C ASN A 24 6.04 3.18 -2.41
N ILE A 25 5.09 3.93 -2.96
CA ILE A 25 4.49 3.69 -4.27
C ILE A 25 5.07 4.77 -5.20
N GLY A 26 5.75 4.35 -6.26
CA GLY A 26 6.33 5.26 -7.25
C GLY A 26 5.26 6.12 -7.93
N SER A 27 5.60 7.35 -8.29
CA SER A 27 4.62 8.26 -8.89
C SER A 27 4.16 7.83 -10.29
N ALA A 28 4.97 7.06 -11.03
CA ALA A 28 4.56 6.49 -12.32
C ALA A 28 3.53 5.35 -12.12
N GLU A 29 3.81 4.40 -11.24
CA GLU A 29 2.89 3.28 -10.96
C GLU A 29 1.60 3.77 -10.28
N ALA A 30 1.66 4.76 -9.40
CA ALA A 30 0.46 5.37 -8.83
C ALA A 30 -0.45 5.99 -9.90
N ARG A 31 0.13 6.61 -10.93
CA ARG A 31 -0.63 7.15 -12.07
C ARG A 31 -1.18 6.04 -12.96
N GLU A 32 -0.37 5.04 -13.30
CA GLU A 32 -0.79 3.88 -14.10
C GLU A 32 -1.93 3.09 -13.42
N CYS A 33 -1.95 3.03 -12.08
CA CYS A 33 -3.01 2.42 -11.31
C CYS A 33 -4.23 3.33 -11.06
N GLY A 34 -4.22 4.57 -11.55
CA GLY A 34 -5.31 5.54 -11.35
C GLY A 34 -5.44 6.09 -9.92
N PHE A 35 -4.46 5.86 -9.03
CA PHE A 35 -4.53 6.26 -7.62
C PHE A 35 -4.47 7.77 -7.39
N THR A 36 -4.01 8.52 -8.40
CA THR A 36 -3.84 9.98 -8.32
C THR A 36 -4.95 10.76 -9.01
N GLU A 37 -6.00 10.10 -9.49
CA GLU A 37 -7.15 10.75 -10.12
C GLU A 37 -8.05 11.42 -9.07
N ALA A 38 -8.68 12.55 -9.44
CA ALA A 38 -9.54 13.29 -8.53
C ALA A 38 -10.81 12.48 -8.19
N GLY A 39 -11.14 12.39 -6.91
CA GLY A 39 -12.35 11.69 -6.44
C GLY A 39 -12.20 10.18 -6.26
N VAL A 40 -11.04 9.60 -6.59
CA VAL A 40 -10.77 8.18 -6.36
C VAL A 40 -10.65 7.88 -4.87
N GLN A 41 -11.43 6.93 -4.38
CA GLN A 41 -11.27 6.33 -3.06
C GLN A 41 -10.47 5.04 -3.18
N LEU A 42 -9.48 4.86 -2.31
CA LEU A 42 -8.70 3.63 -2.23
C LEU A 42 -9.14 2.83 -1.01
N GLU A 43 -9.08 1.51 -1.15
CA GLU A 43 -9.23 0.58 -0.04
C GLU A 43 -8.01 -0.33 0.11
N LYS A 44 -7.79 -0.78 1.34
CA LYS A 44 -6.77 -1.75 1.71
C LYS A 44 -7.45 -3.06 2.06
N VAL A 45 -7.21 -4.08 1.25
CA VAL A 45 -7.62 -5.46 1.53
C VAL A 45 -6.46 -6.18 2.21
N VAL A 46 -6.74 -6.83 3.34
CA VAL A 46 -5.78 -7.68 4.07
C VAL A 46 -6.22 -9.13 3.92
N ALA A 47 -5.59 -9.86 3.00
CA ALA A 47 -5.89 -11.27 2.74
C ALA A 47 -4.86 -12.15 3.46
N LEU A 48 -5.17 -12.51 4.71
CA LEU A 48 -4.25 -13.23 5.61
C LEU A 48 -3.91 -14.65 5.13
N ASP A 49 -4.87 -15.31 4.48
CA ASP A 49 -4.75 -16.63 3.89
C ASP A 49 -3.73 -16.66 2.74
N ARG A 50 -3.74 -15.61 1.91
CA ARG A 50 -2.80 -15.44 0.78
C ARG A 50 -1.52 -14.70 1.16
N LYS A 51 -1.45 -14.15 2.38
CA LYS A 51 -0.36 -13.29 2.87
C LYS A 51 -0.18 -12.05 1.99
N GLU A 52 -1.28 -11.44 1.57
CA GLU A 52 -1.30 -10.29 0.67
C GLU A 52 -1.91 -9.06 1.36
N ILE A 53 -1.33 -7.90 1.07
CA ILE A 53 -1.97 -6.60 1.29
C ILE A 53 -2.16 -5.98 -0.10
N ILE A 54 -3.42 -5.73 -0.46
CA ILE A 54 -3.78 -5.16 -1.76
C ILE A 54 -4.32 -3.76 -1.51
N ILE A 55 -3.73 -2.77 -2.17
CA ILE A 55 -4.28 -1.43 -2.29
C ILE A 55 -4.94 -1.36 -3.66
N ARG A 56 -6.23 -1.00 -3.70
CA ARG A 56 -6.99 -0.89 -4.95
C ARG A 56 -7.99 0.25 -4.87
N ILE A 57 -8.49 0.67 -6.03
CA ILE A 57 -9.63 1.57 -6.12
C ILE A 57 -10.84 0.86 -5.51
N LYS A 58 -11.55 1.56 -4.62
CA LYS A 58 -12.81 1.11 -4.07
C LYS A 58 -13.85 1.17 -5.18
N ASN A 59 -14.31 0.01 -5.62
CA ASN A 59 -15.45 -0.08 -6.54
C ASN A 59 -16.72 0.04 -5.70
N GLU A 60 -17.70 0.82 -6.19
CA GLU A 60 -19.04 0.90 -5.60
C GLU A 60 -19.78 -0.45 -5.64
#